data_AF-A0AA38X439-F1
#
_entry.id   AF-A0AA38X439-F1
#
_cell.length_a   1.000
_cell.length_b   1.000
_cell.length_c   1.000
_cell.angle_alpha   90.00
_cell.angle_beta   90.00
_cell.angle_gamma   90.00
#
_symmetry.space_group_name_H-M   'P 1'
#
loop_
_entity.id
_entity.type
_entity.pdbx_description
1 polymer ?
#
loop_
_entity_poly.entity_id
_entity_poly.type
_entity_poly.pdbx_seq_one_letter_code
_entity_poly.pdbx_strand_id
1 'polypeptide(L)'
;MGSGMGQEISKGPAFRLALEKPYLMHAINGVAADHLCHLLPQAQHPVQHCQSQLASVYHWQRAFELVREELSTRVTRDNMDALMSSIMLIGVHQFMLAGTTPDPSKSFIYAPVHQREDGLNWLQINRGFTAMQAALGTSMRESVWFPVLVDSDIKEQSAKIMNPEAGDDTHALFIDFCEVTPASSPKNNAYYDALQCLLFLRMLKPSINNFNKLITFIGVIENEFLRLLIERERRALLILAHWLGLMSELKQWWHSSRCKSECLAITTFLMHDPDERVRMLLRYPARTVGIVLTHAEE
;
A
#
# COMPACT_ATOMS: atom_id res chain seq x y z
N MET A 1 4.99 -5.98 13.10
CA MET A 1 4.86 -5.11 11.90
C MET A 1 3.67 -4.20 12.12
N GLY A 2 3.68 -2.98 11.56
CA GLY A 2 2.57 -2.04 11.71
C GLY A 2 2.62 -1.21 13.01
N SER A 3 1.56 -0.41 13.22
CA SER A 3 1.40 0.51 14.36
C SER A 3 1.48 -0.20 15.72
N GLY A 4 1.76 0.54 16.79
CA GLY A 4 1.79 -0.02 18.16
C GLY A 4 0.49 -0.74 18.52
N MET A 5 -0.66 -0.14 18.19
CA MET A 5 -1.99 -0.72 18.36
C MET A 5 -2.15 -2.05 17.60
N GLY A 6 -1.70 -2.12 16.34
CA GLY A 6 -1.73 -3.37 15.58
C GLY A 6 -0.83 -4.45 16.18
N GLN A 7 0.29 -4.08 16.79
CA GLN A 7 1.18 -5.02 17.46
C GLN A 7 0.57 -5.61 18.73
N GLU A 8 -0.17 -4.83 19.51
CA GLU A 8 -0.86 -5.32 20.72
C GLU A 8 -1.95 -6.34 20.39
N ILE A 9 -2.78 -6.05 19.38
CA ILE A 9 -3.82 -6.98 18.90
C ILE A 9 -3.18 -8.27 18.35
N SER A 10 -2.06 -8.13 17.63
CA SER A 10 -1.32 -9.27 17.06
C SER A 10 -0.73 -10.19 18.14
N LYS A 11 -0.23 -9.64 19.26
CA LYS A 11 0.44 -10.40 20.33
C LYS A 11 -0.52 -11.13 21.27
N GLY A 12 -1.81 -10.76 21.30
CA GLY A 12 -2.80 -11.37 22.19
C GLY A 12 -3.91 -12.10 21.43
N PRO A 13 -5.03 -11.42 21.09
CA PRO A 13 -6.18 -12.06 20.44
C PRO A 13 -5.85 -12.83 19.15
N ALA A 14 -5.04 -12.25 18.25
CA ALA A 14 -4.75 -12.88 16.96
C ALA A 14 -3.92 -14.17 17.10
N PHE A 15 -3.03 -14.24 18.10
CA PHE A 15 -2.26 -15.45 18.36
C PHE A 15 -3.14 -16.62 18.82
N ARG A 16 -4.14 -16.35 19.68
CA ARG A 16 -5.11 -17.37 20.09
C ARG A 16 -5.97 -17.83 18.91
N LEU A 17 -6.44 -16.89 18.10
CA LEU A 17 -7.20 -17.21 16.87
C LEU A 17 -6.40 -18.06 15.89
N ALA A 18 -5.08 -17.86 15.80
CA ALA A 18 -4.23 -18.67 14.93
C ALA A 18 -4.20 -20.15 15.34
N LEU A 19 -4.35 -20.47 16.63
CA LEU A 19 -4.43 -21.85 17.10
C LEU A 19 -5.73 -22.54 16.67
N GLU A 20 -6.79 -21.76 16.44
CA GLU A 20 -8.13 -22.26 16.10
C GLU A 20 -8.43 -22.19 14.59
N LYS A 21 -7.78 -21.28 13.86
CA LYS A 21 -8.06 -20.98 12.45
C LYS A 21 -6.84 -21.28 11.57
N PRO A 22 -6.84 -22.42 10.84
CA PRO A 22 -5.67 -22.85 10.07
C PRO A 22 -5.17 -21.84 9.04
N TYR A 23 -6.07 -21.11 8.36
CA TYR A 23 -5.68 -20.08 7.38
C TYR A 23 -4.85 -18.95 8.00
N LEU A 24 -5.16 -18.55 9.24
CA LEU A 24 -4.41 -17.52 9.97
C LEU A 24 -3.05 -18.06 10.44
N MET A 25 -3.01 -19.30 10.94
CA MET A 25 -1.74 -19.96 11.27
C MET A 25 -0.80 -20.02 10.07
N HIS A 26 -1.31 -20.44 8.91
CA HIS A 26 -0.52 -20.49 7.68
C HIS A 26 -0.03 -19.09 7.26
N ALA A 27 -0.88 -18.06 7.33
CA ALA A 27 -0.45 -16.69 7.02
C ALA A 27 0.65 -16.18 7.98
N ILE A 28 0.53 -16.44 9.29
CA ILE A 28 1.55 -16.06 10.28
C ILE A 28 2.87 -16.76 10.01
N ASN A 29 2.84 -18.07 9.76
CA ASN A 29 4.04 -18.85 9.45
C ASN A 29 4.66 -18.45 8.11
N GLY A 30 3.85 -18.09 7.10
CA GLY A 30 4.34 -17.52 5.85
C GLY A 30 5.13 -16.23 6.07
N VAL A 31 4.58 -15.29 6.85
CA VAL A 31 5.33 -14.06 7.19
C VAL A 31 6.58 -14.36 8.03
N ALA A 32 6.51 -15.30 8.97
CA ALA A 32 7.68 -15.68 9.76
C ALA A 32 8.80 -16.25 8.89
N ALA A 33 8.45 -17.09 7.91
CA ALA A 33 9.38 -17.64 6.94
C ALA A 33 9.97 -16.57 6.01
N ASP A 34 9.16 -15.63 5.52
CA ASP A 34 9.65 -14.48 4.73
C ASP A 34 10.60 -13.58 5.54
N HIS A 35 10.30 -13.38 6.82
CA HIS A 35 11.18 -12.65 7.73
C HIS A 35 12.51 -13.39 7.95
N LEU A 36 12.49 -14.73 8.06
CA LEU A 36 13.72 -15.52 8.12
C LEU A 36 14.53 -15.41 6.84
N CYS A 37 13.91 -15.42 5.65
CA CYS A 37 14.60 -15.15 4.39
C CYS A 37 15.27 -13.76 4.36
N HIS A 38 14.65 -12.76 4.99
CA HIS A 38 15.23 -11.43 5.15
C HIS A 38 16.44 -11.42 6.11
N LEU A 39 16.32 -12.08 7.25
CA LEU A 39 17.39 -12.16 8.26
C LEU A 39 18.55 -13.07 7.84
N LEU A 40 18.30 -14.04 6.97
CA LEU A 40 19.26 -15.03 6.49
C LEU A 40 19.38 -14.93 4.95
N PRO A 41 20.11 -13.92 4.43
CA PRO A 41 20.24 -13.72 2.99
C PRO A 41 20.89 -14.91 2.30
N GLN A 42 20.41 -15.25 1.09
CA GLN A 42 20.88 -16.41 0.31
C GLN A 42 22.40 -16.45 0.12
N ALA A 43 23.04 -15.29 -0.08
CA ALA A 43 24.48 -15.19 -0.30
C ALA A 43 25.31 -15.64 0.92
N GLN A 44 24.77 -15.53 2.13
CA GLN A 44 25.45 -15.84 3.39
C GLN A 44 24.97 -17.18 3.99
N HIS A 45 23.69 -17.50 3.81
CA HIS A 45 23.02 -18.65 4.43
C HIS A 45 22.20 -19.46 3.41
N PRO A 46 22.83 -20.02 2.36
CA PRO A 46 22.10 -20.60 1.22
C PRO A 46 21.16 -21.75 1.60
N VAL A 47 21.56 -22.61 2.53
CA VAL A 47 20.75 -23.75 2.98
C VAL A 47 19.53 -23.29 3.79
N GLN A 48 19.76 -22.47 4.82
CA GLN A 48 18.68 -21.96 5.68
C GLN A 48 17.72 -21.05 4.92
N HIS A 49 18.25 -20.25 3.98
CA HIS A 49 17.44 -19.42 3.10
C HIS A 49 16.52 -20.27 2.22
N CYS A 50 17.06 -21.31 1.57
CA CYS A 50 16.28 -22.21 0.72
C CYS A 50 15.18 -22.94 1.53
N GLN A 51 15.49 -23.40 2.73
CA GLN A 51 14.51 -24.01 3.64
C GLN A 51 13.39 -23.05 4.03
N SER A 52 13.75 -21.82 4.42
CA SER A 52 12.78 -20.78 4.79
C SER A 52 11.94 -20.36 3.59
N GLN A 53 12.52 -20.29 2.40
CA GLN A 53 11.82 -19.98 1.16
C GLN A 53 10.80 -21.07 0.82
N LEU A 54 11.17 -22.34 0.93
CA LEU A 54 10.25 -23.46 0.71
C LEU A 54 9.09 -23.43 1.71
N ALA A 55 9.39 -23.17 2.99
CA ALA A 55 8.36 -23.01 4.03
C ALA A 55 7.42 -21.83 3.73
N SER A 56 7.97 -20.69 3.30
CA SER A 56 7.20 -19.52 2.89
C SER A 56 6.21 -19.87 1.78
N VAL A 57 6.68 -20.47 0.68
CA VAL A 57 5.84 -20.87 -0.46
C VAL A 57 4.72 -21.81 -0.01
N TYR A 58 5.04 -22.84 0.77
CA TYR A 58 4.08 -23.81 1.29
C TYR A 58 3.00 -23.13 2.16
N HIS A 59 3.41 -22.31 3.13
CA HIS A 59 2.49 -21.67 4.04
C HIS A 59 1.61 -20.63 3.34
N TRP A 60 2.15 -19.85 2.41
CA TRP A 60 1.36 -18.90 1.63
C TRP A 60 0.36 -19.58 0.70
N GLN A 61 0.78 -20.62 -0.02
CA GLN A 61 -0.14 -21.40 -0.84
C GLN A 61 -1.33 -21.88 0.00
N ARG A 62 -1.05 -22.48 1.16
CA ARG A 62 -2.11 -23.00 2.03
C ARG A 62 -2.97 -21.91 2.65
N ALA A 63 -2.38 -20.77 3.01
CA ALA A 63 -3.12 -19.61 3.49
C ALA A 63 -4.10 -19.10 2.42
N PHE A 64 -3.64 -18.93 1.18
CA PHE A 64 -4.50 -18.46 0.07
C PHE A 64 -5.64 -19.41 -0.23
N GLU A 65 -5.38 -20.72 -0.30
CA GLU A 65 -6.40 -21.74 -0.53
C GLU A 65 -7.49 -21.68 0.54
N LEU A 66 -7.09 -21.69 1.82
CA LEU A 66 -8.02 -21.74 2.94
C LEU A 66 -8.77 -20.41 3.15
N VAL A 67 -8.12 -19.25 2.96
CA VAL A 67 -8.81 -17.95 3.01
C VAL A 67 -9.86 -17.88 1.91
N ARG A 68 -9.55 -18.35 0.69
CA ARG A 68 -10.50 -18.37 -0.42
C ARG A 68 -11.69 -19.28 -0.12
N GLU A 69 -11.45 -20.46 0.43
CA GLU A 69 -12.49 -21.40 0.87
C GLU A 69 -13.41 -20.75 1.92
N GLU A 70 -12.84 -20.16 2.97
CA GLU A 70 -13.60 -19.52 4.04
C GLU A 70 -14.43 -18.32 3.53
N LEU A 71 -13.85 -17.49 2.64
CA LEU A 71 -14.57 -16.38 2.01
C LEU A 71 -15.71 -16.86 1.10
N SER A 72 -15.57 -18.03 0.46
CA SER A 72 -16.58 -18.60 -0.44
C SER A 72 -17.76 -19.24 0.30
N THR A 73 -17.59 -19.66 1.55
CA THR A 73 -18.63 -20.34 2.33
C THR A 73 -19.53 -19.31 3.03
N ARG A 74 -19.02 -18.62 4.05
CA ARG A 74 -19.72 -17.52 4.72
C ARG A 74 -18.79 -16.71 5.61
N VAL A 75 -18.79 -15.39 5.40
CA VAL A 75 -18.20 -14.44 6.36
C VAL A 75 -19.18 -14.24 7.52
N THR A 76 -18.75 -14.53 8.74
CA THR A 76 -19.53 -14.46 9.97
C THR A 76 -18.81 -13.63 11.03
N ARG A 77 -19.49 -13.32 12.14
CA ARG A 77 -18.85 -12.64 13.28
C ARG A 77 -17.72 -13.48 13.89
N ASP A 78 -17.90 -14.80 13.92
CA ASP A 78 -16.96 -15.73 14.56
C ASP A 78 -15.64 -15.88 13.79
N ASN A 79 -15.65 -15.72 12.46
CA ASN A 79 -14.45 -15.81 11.63
C ASN A 79 -13.90 -14.45 11.18
N MET A 80 -14.62 -13.36 11.44
CA MET A 80 -14.28 -11.99 11.03
C MET A 80 -12.86 -11.59 11.41
N ASP A 81 -12.50 -11.68 12.71
CA ASP A 81 -11.19 -11.20 13.20
C ASP A 81 -10.04 -11.99 12.60
N ALA A 82 -10.22 -13.30 12.41
CA ALA A 82 -9.22 -14.16 11.81
C ALA A 82 -9.09 -13.89 10.31
N LEU A 83 -10.20 -13.71 9.59
CA LEU A 83 -10.20 -13.36 8.16
C LEU A 83 -9.55 -12.00 7.92
N MET A 84 -9.91 -10.99 8.71
CA MET A 84 -9.30 -9.66 8.65
C MET A 84 -7.80 -9.74 8.89
N SER A 85 -7.37 -10.46 9.92
CA SER A 85 -5.94 -10.67 10.22
C SER A 85 -5.22 -11.32 9.04
N SER A 86 -5.81 -12.36 8.45
CA SER A 86 -5.22 -13.05 7.29
C SER A 86 -5.14 -12.15 6.06
N ILE A 87 -6.16 -11.34 5.77
CA ILE A 87 -6.15 -10.38 4.65
C ILE A 87 -5.08 -9.30 4.88
N MET A 88 -4.91 -8.80 6.10
CA MET A 88 -3.82 -7.89 6.45
C MET A 88 -2.44 -8.51 6.19
N LEU A 89 -2.24 -9.77 6.61
CA LEU A 89 -0.98 -10.49 6.42
C LEU A 89 -0.70 -10.81 4.94
N ILE A 90 -1.73 -11.20 4.18
CA ILE A 90 -1.66 -11.31 2.73
C ILE A 90 -1.23 -9.98 2.12
N GLY A 91 -1.76 -8.87 2.62
CA GLY A 91 -1.36 -7.55 2.19
C GLY A 91 0.12 -7.29 2.42
N VAL A 92 0.64 -7.58 3.61
CA VAL A 92 2.08 -7.52 3.91
C VAL A 92 2.88 -8.39 2.93
N HIS A 93 2.42 -9.60 2.63
CA HIS A 93 3.09 -10.50 1.69
C HIS A 93 3.20 -9.94 0.27
N GLN A 94 2.15 -9.27 -0.24
CA GLN A 94 2.20 -8.63 -1.56
C GLN A 94 3.34 -7.60 -1.66
N PHE A 95 3.64 -6.88 -0.58
CA PHE A 95 4.80 -5.98 -0.53
C PHE A 95 6.13 -6.74 -0.54
N MET A 96 6.21 -7.87 0.16
CA MET A 96 7.44 -8.68 0.27
C MET A 96 7.83 -9.37 -1.05
N LEU A 97 6.88 -9.62 -1.95
CA LEU A 97 7.14 -10.26 -3.25
C LEU A 97 8.13 -9.49 -4.16
N ALA A 98 8.41 -8.21 -3.87
CA ALA A 98 9.44 -7.45 -4.60
C ALA A 98 10.88 -7.88 -4.25
N GLY A 99 11.06 -8.81 -3.31
CA GLY A 99 12.38 -9.22 -2.83
C GLY A 99 13.01 -8.19 -1.88
N THR A 100 14.23 -8.46 -1.43
CA THR A 100 14.92 -7.64 -0.42
C THR A 100 15.68 -6.44 -0.97
N THR A 101 16.08 -6.50 -2.24
CA THR A 101 16.81 -5.43 -2.92
C THR A 101 15.88 -4.72 -3.91
N PRO A 102 15.79 -3.38 -3.90
CA PRO A 102 15.02 -2.64 -4.87
C PRO A 102 15.46 -2.93 -6.30
N ASP A 103 14.50 -3.23 -7.18
CA ASP A 103 14.71 -3.56 -8.59
C ASP A 103 13.64 -2.86 -9.45
N PRO A 104 13.90 -1.63 -9.91
CA PRO A 104 12.92 -0.86 -10.68
C PRO A 104 12.62 -1.49 -12.05
N SER A 105 13.49 -2.37 -12.56
CA SER A 105 13.29 -3.02 -13.88
C SER A 105 12.06 -3.92 -13.93
N LYS A 106 11.60 -4.39 -12.76
CA LYS A 106 10.40 -5.23 -12.59
C LYS A 106 9.12 -4.43 -12.34
N SER A 107 9.20 -3.10 -12.33
CA SER A 107 8.03 -2.24 -12.12
C SER A 107 7.03 -2.36 -13.27
N PHE A 108 5.74 -2.20 -12.95
CA PHE A 108 4.66 -2.12 -13.93
C PHE A 108 4.89 -1.02 -14.99
N ILE A 109 5.67 0.00 -14.67
CA ILE A 109 6.02 1.11 -15.57
C ILE A 109 6.67 0.62 -16.87
N TYR A 110 7.54 -0.39 -16.76
CA TYR A 110 8.28 -0.96 -17.89
C TYR A 110 7.63 -2.22 -18.46
N ALA A 111 6.59 -2.74 -17.81
CA ALA A 111 5.88 -3.91 -18.28
C ALA A 111 5.08 -3.61 -19.58
N PRO A 112 4.90 -4.63 -20.45
CA PRO A 112 3.97 -4.56 -21.57
C PRO A 112 2.56 -4.19 -21.09
N VAL A 113 1.80 -3.47 -21.92
CA VAL A 113 0.47 -2.95 -21.56
C VAL A 113 -0.44 -4.02 -20.94
N HIS A 114 -0.45 -5.22 -21.52
CA HIS A 114 -1.30 -6.34 -21.07
C HIS A 114 -0.87 -6.97 -19.74
N GLN A 115 0.29 -6.61 -19.17
CA GLN A 115 0.80 -7.14 -17.90
C GLN A 115 0.86 -6.09 -16.78
N ARG A 116 0.54 -4.82 -17.08
CA ARG A 116 0.66 -3.74 -16.09
C ARG A 116 -0.33 -3.88 -14.94
N GLU A 117 -1.53 -4.36 -15.24
CA GLU A 117 -2.55 -4.62 -14.22
C GLU A 117 -2.04 -5.62 -13.18
N ASP A 118 -1.40 -6.71 -13.64
CA ASP A 118 -0.80 -7.70 -12.74
C ASP A 118 0.27 -7.10 -11.84
N GLY A 119 1.07 -6.17 -12.37
CA GLY A 119 2.08 -5.41 -11.62
C GLY A 119 1.50 -4.49 -10.55
N LEU A 120 0.20 -4.21 -10.57
CA LEU A 120 -0.51 -3.36 -9.61
C LEU A 120 -1.42 -4.17 -8.65
N ASN A 121 -1.45 -5.50 -8.75
CA ASN A 121 -2.29 -6.36 -7.87
C ASN A 121 -2.02 -6.15 -6.37
N TRP A 122 -0.81 -5.77 -6.00
CA TRP A 122 -0.44 -5.46 -4.62
C TRP A 122 -1.16 -4.22 -4.05
N LEU A 123 -1.71 -3.34 -4.90
CA LEU A 123 -2.56 -2.21 -4.50
C LEU A 123 -4.05 -2.61 -4.36
N GLN A 124 -4.41 -3.83 -4.77
CA GLN A 124 -5.82 -4.26 -4.82
C GLN A 124 -6.26 -5.05 -3.57
N ILE A 125 -5.43 -5.09 -2.51
CA ILE A 125 -5.73 -5.77 -1.24
C ILE A 125 -7.04 -5.27 -0.63
N ASN A 126 -7.38 -4.00 -0.84
CA ASN A 126 -8.61 -3.40 -0.33
C ASN A 126 -9.88 -4.13 -0.78
N ARG A 127 -9.89 -4.79 -1.94
CA ARG A 127 -11.04 -5.58 -2.42
C ARG A 127 -11.48 -6.63 -1.39
N GLY A 128 -10.54 -7.24 -0.67
CA GLY A 128 -10.84 -8.18 0.42
C GLY A 128 -11.55 -7.52 1.59
N PHE A 129 -11.13 -6.31 1.98
CA PHE A 129 -11.79 -5.52 3.02
C PHE A 129 -13.18 -5.05 2.60
N THR A 130 -13.34 -4.57 1.37
CA THR A 130 -14.64 -4.17 0.81
C THR A 130 -15.62 -5.34 0.81
N ALA A 131 -15.18 -6.54 0.42
CA ALA A 131 -16.02 -7.73 0.45
C ALA A 131 -16.48 -8.09 1.87
N MET A 132 -15.58 -8.04 2.86
CA MET A 132 -15.95 -8.25 4.27
C MET A 132 -16.92 -7.18 4.79
N GLN A 133 -16.68 -5.91 4.45
CA GLN A 133 -17.56 -4.81 4.85
C GLN A 133 -18.96 -4.98 4.25
N ALA A 134 -19.07 -5.41 2.99
CA ALA A 134 -20.34 -5.71 2.34
C ALA A 134 -21.09 -6.87 3.02
N ALA A 135 -20.36 -7.89 3.48
CA ALA A 135 -20.95 -9.06 4.13
C ALA A 135 -21.37 -8.82 5.59
N LEU A 136 -20.56 -8.07 6.36
CA LEU A 136 -20.73 -7.93 7.81
C LEU A 136 -21.38 -6.61 8.22
N GLY A 137 -21.30 -5.59 7.36
CA GLY A 137 -21.88 -4.26 7.59
C GLY A 137 -21.46 -3.67 8.93
N THR A 138 -22.45 -3.32 9.76
CA THR A 138 -22.22 -2.75 11.09
C THR A 138 -21.57 -3.72 12.08
N SER A 139 -21.64 -5.03 11.86
CA SER A 139 -20.99 -6.02 12.74
C SER A 139 -19.47 -5.87 12.79
N MET A 140 -18.87 -5.22 11.78
CA MET A 140 -17.43 -4.88 11.78
C MET A 140 -17.00 -4.07 13.01
N ARG A 141 -17.93 -3.35 13.66
CA ARG A 141 -17.67 -2.58 14.88
C ARG A 141 -17.34 -3.44 16.10
N GLU A 142 -17.69 -4.72 16.05
CA GLU A 142 -17.44 -5.70 17.12
C GLU A 142 -16.04 -6.32 17.00
N SER A 143 -15.32 -6.06 15.91
CA SER A 143 -13.98 -6.61 15.65
C SER A 143 -12.95 -6.11 16.66
N VAL A 144 -12.00 -6.97 17.01
CA VAL A 144 -10.79 -6.55 17.76
C VAL A 144 -9.95 -5.52 16.99
N TRP A 145 -10.10 -5.47 15.66
CA TRP A 145 -9.43 -4.52 14.78
C TRP A 145 -10.19 -3.20 14.61
N PHE A 146 -11.39 -3.05 15.18
CA PHE A 146 -12.16 -1.82 15.06
C PHE A 146 -11.38 -0.56 15.47
N PRO A 147 -10.57 -0.54 16.55
CA PRO A 147 -9.74 0.61 16.88
C PRO A 147 -8.75 1.00 15.76
N VAL A 148 -8.19 0.01 15.06
CA VAL A 148 -7.29 0.25 13.91
C VAL A 148 -8.06 0.83 12.73
N LEU A 149 -9.27 0.32 12.47
CA LEU A 149 -10.14 0.86 11.43
C LEU A 149 -10.53 2.33 11.71
N VAL A 150 -10.87 2.65 12.96
CA VAL A 150 -11.18 4.02 13.38
C VAL A 150 -9.97 4.93 13.25
N ASP A 151 -8.78 4.48 13.68
CA ASP A 151 -7.54 5.27 13.55
C ASP A 151 -7.12 5.52 12.09
N SER A 152 -7.50 4.61 11.18
CA SER A 152 -7.28 4.71 9.73
C SER A 152 -8.32 5.57 9.00
N ASP A 153 -9.47 5.86 9.63
CA ASP A 153 -10.53 6.65 9.02
C ASP A 153 -10.18 8.13 9.06
N ILE A 154 -9.79 8.65 7.90
CA ILE A 154 -9.35 10.03 7.72
C ILE A 154 -10.41 10.91 7.05
N LYS A 155 -11.62 10.38 6.77
CA LYS A 155 -12.61 11.05 5.90
C LYS A 155 -13.02 12.43 6.39
N GLU A 156 -13.24 12.56 7.70
CA GLU A 156 -13.64 13.84 8.30
C GLU A 156 -12.50 14.86 8.24
N GLN A 157 -11.28 14.41 8.52
CA GLN A 157 -10.08 15.24 8.55
C GLN A 157 -9.64 15.64 7.13
N SER A 158 -9.80 14.76 6.14
CA SER A 158 -9.43 15.01 4.74
C SER A 158 -10.47 15.86 4.01
N ALA A 159 -11.71 15.97 4.48
CA ALA A 159 -12.77 16.69 3.78
C ALA A 159 -12.44 18.17 3.47
N LYS A 160 -11.63 18.81 4.31
CA LYS A 160 -11.25 20.22 4.15
C LYS A 160 -9.96 20.41 3.34
N ILE A 161 -9.24 19.34 3.05
CA ILE A 161 -7.89 19.42 2.48
C ILE A 161 -7.89 19.81 1.00
N MET A 162 -9.02 19.80 0.32
CA MET A 162 -9.07 20.19 -1.11
C MET A 162 -8.95 21.71 -1.33
N ASN A 163 -8.93 22.49 -0.25
CA ASN A 163 -8.62 23.91 -0.30
C ASN A 163 -7.15 24.09 0.09
N PRO A 164 -6.30 24.63 -0.81
CA PRO A 164 -4.90 24.81 -0.52
C PRO A 164 -4.71 25.79 0.64
N GLU A 165 -3.94 25.39 1.65
CA GLU A 165 -3.48 26.30 2.69
C GLU A 165 -2.46 27.28 2.10
N ALA A 166 -2.45 28.52 2.59
CA ALA A 166 -1.50 29.53 2.13
C ALA A 166 -0.05 29.07 2.41
N GLY A 167 0.75 28.91 1.35
CA GLY A 167 2.18 28.58 1.43
C GLY A 167 2.58 27.13 1.16
N ASP A 168 1.64 26.20 0.85
CA ASP A 168 2.00 24.88 0.32
C ASP A 168 1.90 24.86 -1.21
N ASP A 169 2.98 25.29 -1.87
CA ASP A 169 3.08 25.34 -3.33
C ASP A 169 2.85 23.97 -3.99
N THR A 170 3.27 22.88 -3.33
CA THR A 170 3.11 21.52 -3.87
C THR A 170 1.64 21.11 -3.84
N HIS A 171 0.91 21.45 -2.78
CA HIS A 171 -0.53 21.24 -2.70
C HIS A 171 -1.25 22.04 -3.79
N ALA A 172 -1.02 23.35 -3.88
CA ALA A 172 -1.63 24.19 -4.91
C ALA A 172 -1.35 23.64 -6.32
N LEU A 173 -0.12 23.20 -6.57
CA LEU A 173 0.29 22.62 -7.83
C LEU A 173 -0.43 21.30 -8.15
N PHE A 174 -0.68 20.44 -7.16
CA PHE A 174 -1.48 19.23 -7.37
C PHE A 174 -2.94 19.55 -7.71
N ILE A 175 -3.54 20.54 -7.03
CA ILE A 175 -4.93 20.97 -7.26
C ILE A 175 -5.07 21.52 -8.69
N ASP A 176 -4.14 22.37 -9.13
CA ASP A 176 -4.08 22.88 -10.51
C ASP A 176 -3.85 21.73 -11.51
N PHE A 177 -2.83 20.91 -11.29
CA PHE A 177 -2.41 19.88 -12.25
C PHE A 177 -3.48 18.79 -12.43
N CYS A 178 -4.18 18.42 -11.36
CA CYS A 178 -5.29 17.46 -11.39
C CYS A 178 -6.64 18.09 -11.75
N GLU A 179 -6.66 19.38 -12.13
CA GLU A 179 -7.85 20.11 -12.57
C GLU A 179 -9.00 20.05 -11.55
N VAL A 180 -8.64 20.18 -10.27
CA VAL A 180 -9.60 20.18 -9.17
C VAL A 180 -10.21 21.58 -9.03
N THR A 181 -11.52 21.66 -9.18
CA THR A 181 -12.32 22.88 -9.04
C THR A 181 -13.28 22.75 -7.86
N PRO A 182 -13.95 23.84 -7.43
CA PRO A 182 -15.00 23.75 -6.40
C PRO A 182 -16.18 22.83 -6.77
N ALA A 183 -16.38 22.52 -8.05
CA ALA A 183 -17.40 21.59 -8.53
C ALA A 183 -16.90 20.14 -8.66
N SER A 184 -15.60 19.91 -8.43
CA SER A 184 -15.00 18.58 -8.51
C SER A 184 -15.45 17.70 -7.34
N SER A 185 -15.64 16.43 -7.62
CA SER A 185 -16.09 15.39 -6.71
C SER A 185 -15.56 14.03 -7.18
N PRO A 186 -15.65 12.98 -6.34
CA PRO A 186 -15.32 11.61 -6.76
C PRO A 186 -16.01 11.15 -8.04
N LYS A 187 -17.21 11.68 -8.32
CA LYS A 187 -18.03 11.28 -9.47
C LYS A 187 -17.56 11.87 -10.80
N ASN A 188 -16.81 12.97 -10.80
CA ASN A 188 -16.46 13.72 -12.02
C ASN A 188 -14.96 13.97 -12.17
N ASN A 189 -14.14 13.62 -11.18
CA ASN A 189 -12.69 13.71 -11.26
C ASN A 189 -12.08 12.43 -10.68
N ALA A 190 -11.48 11.61 -11.55
CA ALA A 190 -10.92 10.30 -11.19
C ALA A 190 -9.70 10.36 -10.26
N TYR A 191 -9.10 11.55 -10.07
CA TYR A 191 -8.00 11.75 -9.13
C TYR A 191 -8.50 12.11 -7.73
N TYR A 192 -9.76 12.50 -7.56
CA TYR A 192 -10.25 13.23 -6.39
C TYR A 192 -9.96 12.52 -5.07
N ASP A 193 -10.37 11.26 -4.90
CA ASP A 193 -10.21 10.54 -3.63
C ASP A 193 -8.74 10.21 -3.32
N ALA A 194 -8.00 9.73 -4.32
CA ALA A 194 -6.57 9.44 -4.19
C ALA A 194 -5.78 10.71 -3.86
N LEU A 195 -6.10 11.83 -4.51
CA LEU A 195 -5.45 13.10 -4.28
C LEU A 195 -5.82 13.68 -2.91
N GLN A 196 -7.10 13.69 -2.53
CA GLN A 196 -7.54 14.15 -1.22
C GLN A 196 -6.85 13.37 -0.10
N CYS A 197 -6.81 12.04 -0.22
CA CYS A 197 -6.08 11.17 0.70
C CYS A 197 -4.61 11.55 0.76
N LEU A 198 -3.93 11.64 -0.40
CA LEU A 198 -2.51 11.98 -0.45
C LEU A 198 -2.19 13.34 0.20
N LEU A 199 -2.97 14.38 -0.13
CA LEU A 199 -2.75 15.73 0.40
C LEU A 199 -2.86 15.75 1.93
N PHE A 200 -3.83 15.01 2.49
CA PHE A 200 -3.93 14.84 3.94
C PHE A 200 -2.71 14.09 4.50
N LEU A 201 -2.30 12.98 3.87
CA LEU A 201 -1.17 12.18 4.33
C LEU A 201 0.16 12.94 4.28
N ARG A 202 0.34 13.87 3.33
CA ARG A 202 1.53 14.75 3.25
C ARG A 202 1.69 15.67 4.46
N MET A 203 0.61 16.01 5.16
CA MET A 203 0.66 16.78 6.40
C MET A 203 1.15 15.95 7.59
N LEU A 204 1.10 14.63 7.48
CA LEU A 204 1.51 13.72 8.54
C LEU A 204 3.01 13.47 8.45
N LYS A 205 3.69 13.49 9.58
CA LYS A 205 5.07 12.99 9.66
C LYS A 205 5.07 11.47 9.44
N PRO A 206 5.81 10.93 8.46
CA PRO A 206 5.98 9.49 8.29
C PRO A 206 6.55 8.88 9.57
N SER A 207 5.74 8.04 10.21
CA SER A 207 6.12 7.34 11.43
C SER A 207 5.23 6.11 11.61
N ILE A 208 5.70 5.18 12.44
CA ILE A 208 4.92 3.98 12.76
C ILE A 208 3.59 4.31 13.46
N ASN A 209 3.50 5.46 14.12
CA ASN A 209 2.27 5.95 14.76
C ASN A 209 1.21 6.38 13.73
N ASN A 210 1.66 6.89 12.57
CA ASN A 210 0.78 7.29 11.47
C ASN A 210 0.60 6.19 10.42
N PHE A 211 1.16 4.99 10.65
CA PHE A 211 1.16 3.90 9.67
C PHE A 211 -0.25 3.51 9.21
N ASN A 212 -1.21 3.40 10.14
CA ASN A 212 -2.59 3.02 9.80
C ASN A 212 -3.26 4.07 8.89
N LYS A 213 -2.91 5.35 9.04
CA LYS A 213 -3.39 6.42 8.14
C LYS A 213 -2.72 6.33 6.78
N LEU A 214 -1.40 6.12 6.75
CA LEU A 214 -0.65 6.01 5.50
C LEU A 214 -1.14 4.83 4.64
N ILE A 215 -1.49 3.70 5.24
CA ILE A 215 -1.97 2.54 4.49
C ILE A 215 -3.40 2.72 3.95
N THR A 216 -4.17 3.69 4.47
CA THR A 216 -5.51 4.05 3.96
C THR A 216 -5.50 4.46 2.49
N PHE A 217 -4.37 4.93 1.96
CA PHE A 217 -4.24 5.25 0.54
C PHE A 217 -4.59 4.06 -0.38
N ILE A 218 -4.22 2.83 0.00
CA ILE A 218 -4.59 1.61 -0.74
C ILE A 218 -6.13 1.46 -0.79
N GLY A 219 -6.81 1.91 0.27
CA GLY A 219 -8.26 1.88 0.40
C GLY A 219 -9.02 2.81 -0.56
N VAL A 220 -8.37 3.87 -1.06
CA VAL A 220 -8.98 4.86 -1.96
C VAL A 220 -8.60 4.67 -3.44
N ILE A 221 -7.83 3.62 -3.76
CA ILE A 221 -7.51 3.28 -5.14
C ILE A 221 -8.72 2.57 -5.76
N GLU A 222 -9.57 3.35 -6.42
CA GLU A 222 -10.73 2.86 -7.17
C GLU A 222 -10.36 2.46 -8.61
N ASN A 223 -11.31 1.85 -9.32
CA ASN A 223 -11.08 1.27 -10.66
C ASN A 223 -10.62 2.32 -11.68
N GLU A 224 -11.19 3.54 -11.63
CA GLU A 224 -10.87 4.64 -12.53
C GLU A 224 -9.44 5.15 -12.30
N PHE A 225 -9.04 5.34 -11.03
CA PHE A 225 -7.67 5.73 -10.70
C PHE A 225 -6.66 4.62 -11.05
N LEU A 226 -7.01 3.35 -10.78
CA LEU A 226 -6.20 2.19 -11.15
C LEU A 226 -5.98 2.13 -12.67
N ARG A 227 -7.02 2.39 -13.46
CA ARG A 227 -6.91 2.46 -14.92
C ARG A 227 -5.94 3.56 -15.37
N LEU A 228 -5.97 4.73 -14.74
CA LEU A 228 -5.02 5.81 -15.03
C LEU A 228 -3.57 5.39 -14.73
N LEU A 229 -3.34 4.61 -13.67
CA LEU A 229 -2.02 4.03 -13.39
C LEU A 229 -1.58 3.04 -14.47
N ILE A 230 -2.47 2.14 -14.92
CA ILE A 230 -2.21 1.18 -16.01
C ILE A 230 -1.85 1.91 -17.32
N GLU A 231 -2.55 3.00 -17.61
CA GLU A 231 -2.30 3.88 -18.76
C GLU A 231 -1.03 4.74 -18.60
N ARG A 232 -0.38 4.71 -17.42
CA ARG A 232 0.78 5.55 -17.06
C ARG A 232 0.48 7.04 -17.17
N GLU A 233 -0.73 7.42 -16.80
CA GLU A 233 -1.13 8.82 -16.77
C GLU A 233 -0.30 9.57 -15.70
N ARG A 234 0.24 10.73 -16.10
CA ARG A 234 1.29 11.44 -15.36
C ARG A 234 0.82 11.91 -13.97
N ARG A 235 -0.40 12.43 -13.85
CA ARG A 235 -0.97 12.89 -12.59
C ARG A 235 -1.16 11.71 -11.62
N ALA A 236 -1.73 10.62 -12.11
CA ALA A 236 -1.92 9.41 -11.31
C ALA A 236 -0.58 8.84 -10.82
N LEU A 237 0.42 8.78 -11.70
CA LEU A 237 1.76 8.33 -11.35
C LEU A 237 2.43 9.23 -10.29
N LEU A 238 2.28 10.56 -10.38
CA LEU A 238 2.81 11.49 -9.38
C LEU A 238 2.14 11.31 -8.02
N ILE A 239 0.82 11.14 -7.99
CA ILE A 239 0.08 10.88 -6.74
C ILE A 239 0.62 9.58 -6.10
N LEU A 240 0.77 8.51 -6.88
CA LEU A 240 1.31 7.24 -6.40
C LEU A 240 2.77 7.39 -5.93
N ALA A 241 3.62 8.09 -6.68
CA ALA A 241 5.03 8.29 -6.34
C ALA A 241 5.22 9.04 -5.01
N HIS A 242 4.38 10.05 -4.74
CA HIS A 242 4.40 10.75 -3.45
C HIS A 242 4.01 9.82 -2.31
N TRP A 243 2.95 9.04 -2.46
CA TRP A 243 2.57 8.06 -1.43
C TRP A 243 3.67 7.00 -1.20
N LEU A 244 4.26 6.48 -2.27
CA LEU A 244 5.39 5.55 -2.19
C LEU A 244 6.59 6.19 -1.50
N GLY A 245 6.83 7.48 -1.72
CA GLY A 245 7.82 8.27 -0.99
C GLY A 245 7.56 8.26 0.52
N LEU A 246 6.34 8.63 0.94
CA LEU A 246 5.94 8.63 2.35
C LEU A 246 6.12 7.25 2.99
N MET A 247 5.70 6.20 2.28
CA MET A 247 5.87 4.82 2.74
C MET A 247 7.35 4.41 2.85
N SER A 248 8.20 4.84 1.91
CA SER A 248 9.63 4.52 1.91
C SER A 248 10.38 5.12 3.11
N GLU A 249 9.89 6.23 3.67
CA GLU A 249 10.46 6.87 4.86
C GLU A 249 10.23 6.09 6.17
N LEU A 250 9.25 5.18 6.21
CA LEU A 250 8.96 4.34 7.38
C LEU A 250 10.02 3.27 7.67
N LYS A 251 10.86 2.98 6.68
CA LYS A 251 12.00 2.04 6.76
C LYS A 251 11.64 0.66 7.34
N GLN A 252 10.42 0.16 7.11
CA GLN A 252 10.08 -1.20 7.52
C GLN A 252 10.59 -2.20 6.49
N TRP A 253 11.16 -3.30 6.97
CA TRP A 253 11.81 -4.31 6.13
C TRP A 253 10.91 -4.88 5.02
N TRP A 254 9.62 -5.07 5.31
CA TRP A 254 8.68 -5.80 4.44
C TRP A 254 8.12 -4.98 3.26
N HIS A 255 8.08 -3.65 3.33
CA HIS A 255 7.61 -2.80 2.21
C HIS A 255 8.68 -1.93 1.56
N SER A 256 9.81 -1.70 2.24
CA SER A 256 10.81 -0.74 1.77
C SER A 256 11.33 -1.05 0.36
N SER A 257 11.51 -2.32 0.02
CA SER A 257 12.02 -2.71 -1.30
C SER A 257 11.04 -2.37 -2.42
N ARG A 258 9.77 -2.81 -2.30
CA ARG A 258 8.73 -2.50 -3.30
C ARG A 258 8.52 -1.00 -3.43
N CYS A 259 8.33 -0.30 -2.31
CA CYS A 259 8.02 1.12 -2.35
C CYS A 259 9.12 1.94 -3.04
N LYS A 260 10.39 1.62 -2.74
CA LYS A 260 11.53 2.25 -3.41
C LYS A 260 11.63 1.87 -4.88
N SER A 261 11.42 0.60 -5.24
CA SER A 261 11.50 0.13 -6.63
C SER A 261 10.47 0.83 -7.53
N GLU A 262 9.21 0.88 -7.09
CA GLU A 262 8.14 1.53 -7.85
C GLU A 262 8.32 3.04 -7.89
N CYS A 263 8.71 3.66 -6.78
CA CYS A 263 8.96 5.11 -6.73
C CYS A 263 10.13 5.50 -7.63
N LEU A 264 11.19 4.70 -7.64
CA LEU A 264 12.35 4.88 -8.52
C LEU A 264 11.94 4.74 -9.98
N ALA A 265 11.20 3.69 -10.34
CA ALA A 265 10.72 3.48 -11.70
C ALA A 265 9.84 4.62 -12.21
N ILE A 266 8.87 5.08 -11.40
CA ILE A 266 8.00 6.21 -11.75
C ILE A 266 8.83 7.49 -11.90
N THR A 267 9.73 7.76 -10.95
CA THR A 267 10.56 8.97 -10.99
C THR A 267 11.43 8.98 -12.25
N THR A 268 12.12 7.89 -12.56
CA THR A 268 12.93 7.77 -13.78
C THR A 268 12.10 7.91 -15.05
N PHE A 269 10.88 7.36 -15.06
CA PHE A 269 9.98 7.47 -16.22
C PHE A 269 9.53 8.91 -16.49
N LEU A 270 9.32 9.71 -15.43
CA LEU A 270 8.80 11.08 -15.54
C LEU A 270 9.89 12.17 -15.50
N MET A 271 11.15 11.86 -15.18
CA MET A 271 12.19 12.88 -14.93
C MET A 271 12.53 13.77 -16.14
N HIS A 272 12.20 13.31 -17.35
CA HIS A 272 12.39 14.05 -18.60
C HIS A 272 11.08 14.59 -19.19
N ASP A 273 9.99 14.62 -18.40
CA ASP A 273 8.73 15.21 -18.86
C ASP A 273 8.92 16.70 -19.19
N PRO A 274 8.39 17.20 -20.32
CA PRO A 274 8.55 18.59 -20.71
C PRO A 274 7.78 19.56 -19.80
N ASP A 275 6.73 19.12 -19.11
CA ASP A 275 5.93 19.97 -18.22
C ASP A 275 6.69 20.25 -16.91
N GLU A 276 6.99 21.52 -16.65
CA GLU A 276 7.69 21.97 -15.43
C GLU A 276 6.92 21.56 -14.17
N ARG A 277 5.58 21.48 -14.22
CA ARG A 277 4.75 21.07 -13.09
C ARG A 277 5.05 19.62 -12.68
N VAL A 278 5.28 18.75 -13.66
CA VAL A 278 5.68 17.35 -13.40
C VAL A 278 7.05 17.33 -12.71
N ARG A 279 8.03 18.09 -13.22
CA ARG A 279 9.38 18.18 -12.61
C ARG A 279 9.33 18.71 -11.18
N MET A 280 8.53 19.74 -10.92
CA MET A 280 8.33 20.31 -9.58
C MET A 280 7.72 19.28 -8.63
N LEU A 281 6.65 18.58 -9.05
CA LEU A 281 6.01 17.54 -8.25
C LEU A 281 6.93 16.32 -8.04
N LEU A 282 7.84 16.01 -8.97
CA LEU A 282 8.80 14.90 -8.80
C LEU A 282 9.89 15.15 -7.76
N ARG A 283 10.13 16.39 -7.32
CA ARG A 283 11.23 16.71 -6.39
C ARG A 283 11.19 15.89 -5.10
N TYR A 284 10.00 15.72 -4.53
CA TYR A 284 9.84 14.93 -3.30
C TYR A 284 10.12 13.43 -3.53
N PRO A 285 9.43 12.73 -4.46
CA PRO A 285 9.73 11.34 -4.77
C PRO A 285 11.21 11.10 -5.14
N ALA A 286 11.78 11.94 -6.00
CA ALA A 286 13.17 11.85 -6.45
C ALA A 286 14.16 11.92 -5.29
N ARG A 287 13.97 12.88 -4.38
CA ARG A 287 14.80 12.99 -3.17
C ARG A 287 14.70 11.75 -2.30
N THR A 288 13.51 11.20 -2.13
CA THR A 288 13.30 10.01 -1.27
C THR A 288 13.98 8.75 -1.81
N VAL A 289 14.11 8.63 -3.14
CA VAL A 289 14.81 7.51 -3.79
C VAL A 289 16.25 7.82 -4.20
N GLY A 290 16.76 9.02 -3.91
CA GLY A 290 18.14 9.42 -4.17
C GLY A 290 18.45 9.80 -5.63
N ILE A 291 17.44 10.18 -6.42
CA ILE A 291 17.63 10.77 -7.76
C ILE A 291 17.86 12.27 -7.62
N VAL A 292 18.92 12.77 -8.26
CA VAL A 292 19.14 14.20 -8.47
C VAL A 292 18.44 14.62 -9.76
N LEU A 293 17.43 15.48 -9.64
CA LEU A 293 16.80 16.10 -10.80
C LEU A 293 17.72 17.23 -11.27
N THR A 294 18.45 17.03 -12.38
CA THR A 294 19.24 18.11 -12.99
C THR A 294 18.28 19.15 -13.57
N HIS A 295 18.49 20.43 -13.25
CA HIS A 295 17.78 21.50 -13.93
C HIS A 295 18.12 21.41 -15.43
N ALA A 296 17.11 21.52 -16.29
CA ALA A 296 17.37 21.78 -17.70
C ALA A 296 18.09 23.14 -17.76
N GLU A 297 19.34 23.15 -18.21
CA GLU A 297 20.04 24.38 -18.55
C GLU A 297 19.24 25.10 -19.64
N GLU A 298 19.04 26.41 -19.46
CA GLU A 298 18.31 27.33 -20.35
C GLU A 298 18.88 27.36 -21.78
#